data_AF-A0A8T3NJG5-F1
#
_entry.id   AF-A0A8T3NJG5-F1
#
_cell.length_a   1.000
_cell.length_b   1.000
_cell.length_c   1.000
_cell.angle_alpha   90.00
_cell.angle_beta   90.00
_cell.angle_gamma   90.00
#
_symmetry.space_group_name_H-M   'P 1'
#
loop_
_entity.id
_entity.type
_entity.pdbx_description
1 polymer ?
#
loop_
_entity_poly.entity_id
_entity_poly.type
_entity_poly.pdbx_seq_one_letter_code
_entity_poly.pdbx_strand_id
1 'polypeptide(L)'
;IPGFVVDAVVHAPLGAYPGECYGLYETDFAHFDEYVAGIEADGMDGVGAYLDRFVYGPATHQAYLELLDPARIERLRQSARLLVSPEAAGV
;
A
#
# COMPACT_ATOMS: atom_id res chain seq x y z
N ILE A 1 18.18 9.34 8.65
CA ILE A 1 17.98 10.78 8.95
C ILE A 1 18.18 10.98 10.45
N PRO A 2 19.03 11.91 10.93
CA PRO A 2 19.21 12.16 12.36
C PRO A 2 17.94 12.67 13.05
N GLY A 3 17.72 12.31 14.31
CA GLY A 3 16.47 12.66 15.02
C GLY A 3 16.25 14.16 15.24
N PHE A 4 17.32 14.96 15.36
CA PHE A 4 17.21 16.40 15.58
C PHE A 4 16.71 17.20 14.36
N VAL A 5 16.63 16.57 13.18
CA VAL A 5 16.03 17.17 11.96
C VAL A 5 14.63 16.59 11.67
N VAL A 6 14.06 15.82 12.58
CA VAL A 6 12.75 15.17 12.43
C VAL A 6 11.77 15.77 13.43
N ASP A 7 10.73 16.44 12.92
CA ASP A 7 9.69 17.05 13.77
C ASP A 7 8.63 16.04 14.23
N ALA A 8 8.37 15.01 13.42
CA ALA A 8 7.33 14.02 13.71
C ALA A 8 7.74 12.61 13.27
N VAL A 9 7.44 11.63 14.13
CA VAL A 9 7.55 10.20 13.84
C VAL A 9 6.17 9.59 14.07
N VAL A 10 5.63 8.91 13.06
CA VAL A 10 4.29 8.32 13.10
C VAL A 10 4.39 6.82 12.84
N HIS A 11 3.70 6.02 13.66
CA HIS A 11 3.53 4.60 13.41
C HIS A 11 2.36 4.38 12.43
N ALA A 12 2.67 4.16 11.16
CA ALA A 12 1.70 3.92 10.09
C ALA A 12 2.00 2.59 9.37
N PRO A 13 1.52 1.44 9.89
CA PRO A 13 1.68 0.14 9.24
C PRO A 13 1.10 0.18 7.81
N LEU A 14 1.80 -0.41 6.84
CA LEU A 14 1.42 -0.32 5.41
C LEU A 14 1.37 1.12 4.86
N GLY A 15 2.09 2.07 5.46
CA GLY A 15 2.04 3.48 5.06
C GLY A 15 2.59 3.82 3.66
N ALA A 16 3.22 2.87 2.95
CA ALA A 16 3.64 3.03 1.56
C ALA A 16 2.71 2.34 0.56
N TYR A 17 1.74 1.54 1.04
CA TYR A 17 0.76 0.87 0.17
C TYR A 17 -0.03 1.90 -0.66
N PRO A 18 -0.32 1.65 -1.95
CA PRO A 18 -0.14 0.40 -2.70
C PRO A 18 1.28 0.14 -3.23
N GLY A 19 2.22 1.06 -3.02
CA GLY A 19 3.64 0.84 -3.32
C GLY A 19 4.31 -0.15 -2.35
N GLU A 20 5.53 -0.55 -2.68
CA GLU A 20 6.31 -1.47 -1.86
C GLU A 20 6.96 -0.82 -0.63
N CYS A 21 7.29 -1.67 0.35
CA CYS A 21 8.23 -1.37 1.41
C CYS A 21 9.19 -2.55 1.53
N TYR A 22 10.42 -2.35 1.06
CA TYR A 22 11.42 -3.41 0.86
C TYR A 22 11.55 -4.36 2.06
N GLY A 23 11.45 -5.66 1.78
CA GLY A 23 11.53 -6.73 2.78
C GLY A 23 10.29 -6.89 3.68
N LEU A 24 9.31 -5.97 3.61
CA LEU A 24 8.06 -6.04 4.35
C LEU A 24 6.87 -6.41 3.46
N TYR A 25 6.67 -5.74 2.34
CA TYR A 25 5.61 -6.04 1.36
C TYR A 25 5.94 -5.48 -0.03
N GLU A 26 5.52 -6.22 -1.06
CA GLU A 26 5.63 -5.82 -2.47
C GLU A 26 4.55 -4.82 -2.89
N THR A 27 4.75 -4.22 -4.06
CA THR A 27 3.77 -3.38 -4.74
C THR A 27 2.48 -4.15 -5.09
N ASP A 28 1.31 -3.58 -4.78
CA ASP A 28 0.01 -4.12 -5.18
C ASP A 28 -0.44 -3.57 -6.54
N PHE A 29 0.03 -4.20 -7.61
CA PHE A 29 -0.38 -3.84 -8.97
C PHE A 29 -1.88 -3.92 -9.20
N ALA A 30 -2.58 -4.85 -8.53
CA ALA A 30 -4.02 -4.99 -8.69
C ALA A 30 -4.80 -3.81 -8.07
N HIS A 31 -4.24 -3.11 -7.09
CA HIS A 31 -4.84 -1.87 -6.57
C HIS A 31 -4.63 -0.69 -7.53
N PHE A 32 -3.47 -0.63 -8.19
CA PHE A 32 -3.23 0.32 -9.28
C PHE A 32 -4.15 0.06 -10.48
N ASP A 33 -4.35 -1.21 -10.85
CA ASP A 33 -5.26 -1.58 -11.92
C ASP A 33 -6.71 -1.17 -11.60
N GLU A 34 -7.16 -1.28 -10.34
CA GLU A 34 -8.47 -0.79 -9.90
C GLU A 34 -8.61 0.73 -10.11
N TYR A 35 -7.58 1.50 -9.75
CA TYR A 35 -7.56 2.95 -9.99
C TYR A 35 -7.59 3.30 -11.48
N VAL A 36 -6.76 2.65 -12.29
CA VAL A 36 -6.68 2.89 -13.74
C VAL A 36 -7.98 2.48 -14.44
N ALA A 37 -8.55 1.33 -14.10
CA ALA A 37 -9.81 0.86 -14.68
C ALA A 37 -10.97 1.84 -14.40
N GLY A 38 -11.02 2.44 -13.21
CA GLY A 38 -12.00 3.48 -12.89
C GLY A 38 -11.85 4.72 -13.78
N ILE A 39 -10.61 5.15 -14.03
CA ILE A 39 -10.33 6.27 -14.95
C ILE A 39 -10.73 5.92 -16.38
N GLU A 40 -10.41 4.72 -16.85
CA GLU A 40 -10.75 4.29 -18.20
C GLU A 40 -12.26 4.18 -18.43
N ALA A 41 -13.01 3.75 -17.41
CA ALA A 41 -14.45 3.62 -17.48
C ALA A 41 -15.18 4.97 -17.39
N ASP A 42 -14.82 5.80 -16.41
CA ASP A 42 -15.64 6.96 -15.98
C ASP A 42 -14.85 8.28 -15.96
N GLY A 43 -13.60 8.29 -16.42
CA GLY A 43 -12.76 9.48 -16.47
C GLY A 43 -12.55 10.10 -15.08
N MET A 44 -12.86 11.40 -14.95
CA MET A 44 -12.70 12.13 -13.68
C MET A 44 -13.64 11.64 -12.59
N ASP A 45 -14.82 11.13 -12.93
CA ASP A 45 -15.76 10.59 -11.94
C ASP A 45 -15.20 9.30 -11.32
N GLY A 46 -14.46 8.50 -12.10
CA GLY A 46 -13.73 7.33 -11.60
C GLY A 46 -12.62 7.69 -10.60
N VAL A 47 -11.89 8.78 -10.84
CA VAL A 47 -10.93 9.33 -9.87
C VAL A 47 -11.65 9.74 -8.59
N GLY A 48 -12.77 10.45 -8.72
CA GLY A 48 -13.60 10.87 -7.59
C GLY A 48 -14.04 9.68 -6.73
N ALA A 49 -14.59 8.64 -7.36
CA ALA A 49 -15.03 7.43 -6.68
C ALA A 49 -13.89 6.69 -5.95
N TYR A 50 -12.70 6.63 -6.53
CA TYR A 50 -11.52 6.05 -5.87
C TYR A 50 -11.12 6.86 -4.64
N LEU A 51 -11.03 8.19 -4.76
CA LEU A 51 -10.66 9.07 -3.65
C LEU A 51 -11.71 9.04 -2.54
N ASP A 52 -13.00 9.04 -2.88
CA ASP A 52 -14.08 8.91 -1.91
C ASP A 52 -13.98 7.61 -1.12
N ARG A 53 -13.63 6.49 -1.78
CA ARG A 53 -13.52 5.19 -1.10
C ARG A 53 -12.26 5.06 -0.24
N PHE A 54 -11.10 5.44 -0.77
CA PHE A 54 -9.81 5.09 -0.15
C PHE A 54 -9.14 6.26 0.59
N VAL A 55 -9.57 7.50 0.34
CA VAL A 55 -8.92 8.71 0.90
C VAL A 55 -9.89 9.51 1.79
N TYR A 56 -11.03 9.95 1.24
CA TYR A 56 -11.96 10.83 1.97
C TYR A 56 -12.95 10.06 2.86
N GLY A 57 -13.31 8.84 2.47
CA GLY A 57 -14.23 7.99 3.23
C GLY A 57 -13.68 7.52 4.57
N PRO A 58 -12.46 6.94 4.63
CA PRO A 58 -11.90 6.46 5.89
C PRO A 58 -11.52 7.61 6.81
N ALA A 59 -12.10 7.65 8.01
CA ALA A 59 -11.79 8.69 9.01
C ALA A 59 -10.39 8.54 9.63
N THR A 60 -9.75 7.38 9.49
CA THR A 60 -8.43 7.08 10.07
C THR A 60 -7.65 6.13 9.16
N HIS A 61 -6.33 6.07 9.36
CA HIS A 61 -5.47 5.08 8.70
C HIS A 61 -5.95 3.65 8.96
N GLN A 62 -6.38 3.34 10.18
CA GLN A 62 -6.90 2.01 10.52
C GLN A 62 -8.18 1.66 9.74
N ALA A 63 -9.10 2.62 9.61
CA ALA A 63 -10.31 2.44 8.81
C ALA A 63 -9.97 2.24 7.31
N TYR A 64 -8.92 2.88 6.82
CA TYR A 64 -8.42 2.63 5.47
C TYR A 64 -7.89 1.20 5.31
N LEU A 65 -7.10 0.71 6.27
CA LEU A 65 -6.58 -0.66 6.25
C LEU A 65 -7.68 -1.72 6.30
N GLU A 66 -8.81 -1.44 6.95
CA GLU A 66 -9.98 -2.32 7.01
C GLU A 66 -10.69 -2.48 5.65
N LEU A 67 -10.45 -1.57 4.68
CA LEU A 67 -10.94 -1.72 3.31
C LEU A 67 -10.11 -2.69 2.47
N LEU A 68 -8.89 -3.01 2.91
CA LEU A 68 -7.95 -3.82 2.15
C LEU A 68 -8.20 -5.31 2.42
N ASP A 69 -8.04 -6.14 1.38
CA ASP A 69 -8.13 -7.61 1.52
C ASP A 69 -6.92 -8.13 2.31
N PRO A 70 -7.11 -8.67 3.54
CA PRO A 70 -6.01 -9.16 4.36
C PRO A 70 -5.23 -10.30 3.70
N ALA A 71 -5.91 -11.13 2.91
CA ALA A 71 -5.27 -12.24 2.20
C ALA A 71 -4.36 -11.72 1.08
N ARG A 72 -4.74 -10.61 0.42
CA ARG A 72 -3.89 -9.94 -0.56
C ARG A 72 -2.65 -9.36 0.09
N ILE A 73 -2.80 -8.66 1.21
CA ILE A 73 -1.67 -8.10 1.95
C ILE A 73 -0.69 -9.19 2.38
N GLU A 74 -1.17 -10.33 2.89
CA GLU A 74 -0.27 -11.42 3.30
C GLU A 74 0.51 -12.01 2.12
N ARG A 75 -0.09 -12.12 0.93
CA ARG A 75 0.64 -12.55 -0.28
C ARG A 75 1.77 -11.58 -0.63
N LEU A 76 1.52 -10.27 -0.58
CA LEU A 76 2.55 -9.26 -0.85
C LEU A 76 3.71 -9.33 0.16
N ARG A 77 3.40 -9.60 1.44
CA ARG A 77 4.40 -9.81 2.49
C ARG A 77 5.23 -11.07 2.25
N GLN A 78 4.60 -12.17 1.83
CA GLN A 78 5.29 -13.41 1.51
C GLN A 78 6.27 -13.20 0.34
N SER A 79 5.83 -12.53 -0.74
CA SER A 79 6.69 -12.19 -1.86
C SER A 79 7.90 -11.35 -1.44
N ALA A 80 7.69 -10.30 -0.63
CA ALA A 80 8.79 -9.44 -0.18
C ALA A 80 9.81 -10.17 0.69
N ARG A 81 9.36 -11.12 1.52
CA ARG A 81 10.25 -11.96 2.34
C ARG A 81 11.15 -12.85 1.49
N LEU A 82 10.69 -13.31 0.33
CA LEU A 82 11.51 -14.13 -0.57
C LEU A 82 12.69 -13.34 -1.15
N LEU A 83 12.55 -12.02 -1.39
CA LEU A 83 13.64 -11.19 -1.91
C LEU A 83 14.75 -10.92 -0.90
N VAL A 84 14.47 -11.10 0.39
CA VAL A 84 15.41 -10.88 1.49
C VAL A 84 15.77 -12.18 2.21
N SER A 85 15.37 -13.34 1.67
CA SER A 85 15.72 -14.63 2.26
C SER A 85 17.20 -14.94 1.99
N PRO A 86 17.88 -15.65 2.92
CA PRO A 86 19.27 -16.08 2.72
C PRO A 86 19.44 -16.91 1.44
N GLU A 87 18.44 -17.74 1.14
CA GLU A 87 18.39 -18.59 -0.05
C GLU A 87 18.36 -17.79 -1.36
N ALA A 88 17.71 -16.61 -1.37
CA ALA A 88 17.71 -15.70 -2.52
C ALA A 88 19.00 -14.88 -2.63
N ALA A 89 19.71 -14.66 -1.52
CA ALA A 89 20.94 -13.89 -1.46
C ALA A 89 22.20 -14.69 -1.88
N GLY A 90 22.07 -16.00 -2.11
CA GLY A 90 23.18 -16.88 -2.54
C GLY A 90 24.28 -17.04 -1.48
N VAL A 91 23.94 -16.86 -0.19
CA VAL A 91 24.85 -16.95 0.96
C VAL A 91 24.47 -18.10 1.87
#